data_AF-A0A1S6EUW7-F1
#
_entry.id   AF-A0A1S6EUW7-F1
#
_cell.length_a   1.000
_cell.length_b   1.000
_cell.length_c   1.000
_cell.angle_alpha   90.00
_cell.angle_beta   90.00
_cell.angle_gamma   90.00
#
_symmetry.space_group_name_H-M   'P 1'
#
loop_
_entity.id
_entity.type
_entity.pdbx_description
1 polymer ?
#
loop_
_entity_poly.entity_id
_entity_poly.type
_entity_poly.pdbx_seq_one_letter_code
_entity_poly.pdbx_strand_id
1 'polypeptide(L)'
;MSNRLRLASVSAFAILLTACDAVSEATPSPEAETPARAKVAALAASGVTQTLAPAPADDSLQASARVVRVDRLTYDDAKLFGTAGGDPAMNGLQTYLAFFVSPDEGWTIFRIGDVLDYTVLSASPGRVELDLQDSLLDVATGTIGSRHRKVIVAWTPGAEGAPPAAVTVTPGA
;
A
#
# COMPACT_ATOMS: atom_id res chain seq x y z
N MET A 1 17.31 40.35 -74.46
CA MET A 1 16.35 41.34 -74.99
C MET A 1 15.10 41.28 -74.13
N SER A 2 14.83 42.39 -73.46
CA SER A 2 13.69 42.62 -72.58
C SER A 2 12.36 42.49 -73.34
N ASN A 3 11.32 41.99 -72.68
CA ASN A 3 10.02 42.62 -72.83
C ASN A 3 9.19 42.54 -71.55
N ARG A 4 8.77 43.73 -71.11
CA ARG A 4 7.86 43.99 -69.99
C ARG A 4 6.43 43.92 -70.53
N LEU A 5 5.46 43.47 -69.74
CA LEU A 5 4.28 44.28 -69.42
C LEU A 5 3.40 43.62 -68.34
N ARG A 6 2.93 44.47 -67.42
CA ARG A 6 1.92 44.21 -66.40
C ARG A 6 0.53 44.27 -67.05
N LEU A 7 -0.45 43.55 -66.50
CA LEU A 7 -1.79 44.09 -66.24
C LEU A 7 -2.57 43.19 -65.27
N ALA A 8 -3.35 43.83 -64.41
CA ALA A 8 -4.12 43.26 -63.32
C ALA A 8 -5.48 42.70 -63.79
N SER A 9 -6.04 41.76 -63.03
CA SER A 9 -7.48 41.68 -62.80
C SER A 9 -7.78 40.93 -61.51
N VAL A 10 -8.54 41.61 -60.65
CA VAL A 10 -9.20 41.11 -59.44
C VAL A 10 -10.52 40.45 -59.88
N SER A 11 -10.85 39.28 -59.37
CA SER A 11 -12.15 39.00 -58.72
C SER A 11 -12.29 37.53 -58.33
N ALA A 12 -12.80 37.36 -57.12
CA ALA A 12 -13.04 36.14 -56.39
C ALA A 12 -14.06 35.19 -57.08
N PHE A 13 -14.01 33.89 -56.76
CA PHE A 13 -15.17 33.19 -56.19
C PHE A 13 -14.81 31.80 -55.64
N ALA A 14 -15.29 31.60 -54.41
CA ALA A 14 -15.66 30.40 -53.65
C ALA A 14 -15.01 29.03 -53.93
N ILE A 15 -14.49 28.49 -52.83
CA ILE A 15 -14.01 27.13 -52.56
C ILE A 15 -15.18 26.14 -52.54
N LEU A 16 -15.07 25.03 -53.27
CA LEU A 16 -15.70 23.74 -52.94
C LEU A 16 -14.74 22.61 -53.35
N LEU A 17 -13.91 22.17 -52.40
CA LEU A 17 -13.08 20.98 -52.53
C LEU A 17 -13.92 19.75 -52.13
N THR A 18 -14.41 19.02 -53.12
CA THR A 18 -14.92 17.65 -52.94
C THR A 18 -13.77 16.67 -53.21
N ALA A 19 -13.11 16.23 -52.15
CA ALA A 19 -12.20 15.09 -52.19
C ALA A 19 -12.87 13.93 -51.42
N CYS A 20 -13.41 12.97 -52.17
CA CYS A 20 -13.67 11.63 -51.66
C CYS A 20 -12.43 10.80 -52.00
N ASP A 21 -11.53 10.64 -51.04
CA ASP A 21 -10.55 9.56 -51.08
C ASP A 21 -10.81 8.67 -49.86
N ALA A 22 -11.00 7.39 -50.15
CA ALA A 22 -11.39 6.37 -49.18
C ALA A 22 -10.19 6.03 -48.28
N VAL A 23 -10.28 6.39 -47.00
CA VAL A 23 -9.43 5.85 -45.94
C VAL A 23 -10.24 4.81 -45.20
N SER A 24 -9.80 3.56 -45.30
CA SER A 24 -10.28 2.43 -44.52
C SER A 24 -9.84 2.61 -43.06
N GLU A 25 -10.69 3.25 -42.24
CA GLU A 25 -10.48 3.33 -40.80
C GLU A 25 -10.72 1.96 -40.16
N ALA A 26 -9.68 1.48 -39.47
CA ALA A 26 -9.75 0.33 -38.59
C ALA A 26 -10.90 0.52 -37.59
N THR A 27 -11.77 -0.49 -37.49
CA THR A 27 -12.82 -0.53 -36.48
C THR A 27 -12.17 -0.43 -35.09
N PRO A 28 -12.48 0.60 -34.28
CA PRO A 28 -12.03 0.60 -32.89
C PRO A 28 -12.70 -0.57 -32.17
N SER A 29 -11.87 -1.45 -31.62
CA SER A 29 -12.30 -2.45 -30.63
C SER A 29 -12.97 -1.70 -29.49
N PRO A 30 -14.16 -2.12 -29.01
CA PRO A 30 -14.79 -1.46 -27.88
C PRO A 30 -13.85 -1.57 -26.68
N GLU A 31 -13.31 -0.42 -26.30
CA GLU A 31 -12.61 -0.20 -25.05
C GLU A 31 -13.57 -0.67 -23.96
N ALA A 32 -13.17 -1.70 -23.21
CA ALA A 32 -13.95 -2.18 -22.08
C ALA A 32 -14.08 -1.01 -21.11
N GLU A 33 -15.26 -0.41 -21.11
CA GLU A 33 -15.63 0.71 -20.26
C GLU A 33 -15.40 0.25 -18.82
N THR A 34 -14.34 0.80 -18.20
CA THR A 34 -14.10 0.60 -16.78
C THR A 34 -15.36 1.09 -16.08
N PRO A 35 -16.09 0.25 -15.32
CA PRO A 35 -17.35 0.66 -14.72
C PRO A 35 -17.10 1.91 -13.89
N ALA A 36 -17.74 3.01 -14.28
CA ALA A 36 -17.65 4.28 -13.60
C ALA A 36 -17.99 4.06 -12.13
N ARG A 37 -17.01 4.21 -11.24
CA ARG A 37 -17.22 4.10 -9.80
C ARG A 37 -18.27 5.14 -9.43
N ALA A 38 -19.43 4.67 -8.96
CA ALA A 38 -20.51 5.55 -8.55
C ALA A 38 -19.97 6.59 -7.55
N LYS A 39 -20.20 7.87 -7.84
CA LYS A 39 -19.78 8.98 -6.98
C LYS A 39 -20.64 8.92 -5.71
N VAL A 40 -20.05 8.46 -4.61
CA VAL A 40 -20.69 8.48 -3.30
C VAL A 40 -20.97 9.94 -2.94
N ALA A 41 -22.22 10.26 -2.58
CA ALA A 41 -22.60 11.59 -2.15
C ALA A 41 -21.80 12.00 -0.90
N ALA A 42 -21.37 13.25 -0.85
CA ALA A 42 -20.68 13.79 0.32
C ALA A 42 -21.59 13.77 1.55
N LEU A 43 -21.04 13.44 2.71
CA LEU A 43 -21.76 13.48 3.98
C LEU A 43 -22.09 14.94 4.33
N ALA A 44 -23.33 15.21 4.73
CA ALA A 44 -23.74 16.48 5.30
C ALA A 44 -23.55 16.46 6.82
N ALA A 45 -22.94 17.51 7.38
CA ALA A 45 -22.83 17.66 8.82
C ALA A 45 -24.23 17.76 9.44
N SER A 46 -24.44 17.07 10.56
CA SER A 46 -25.68 17.12 11.33
C SER A 46 -25.37 17.11 12.83
N GLY A 47 -26.22 17.77 13.61
CA GLY A 47 -26.08 17.86 15.06
C GLY A 47 -25.16 18.99 15.55
N VAL A 48 -24.90 18.98 16.86
CA VAL A 48 -24.05 19.97 17.54
C VAL A 48 -22.59 19.55 17.43
N THR A 49 -21.73 20.46 16.98
CA THR A 49 -20.27 20.26 16.95
C THR A 49 -19.73 20.07 18.36
N GLN A 50 -18.96 19.00 18.55
CA GLN A 50 -18.22 18.76 19.79
C GLN A 50 -16.74 19.07 19.59
N THR A 51 -16.15 19.81 20.53
CA THR A 51 -14.71 20.06 20.59
C THR A 51 -14.08 19.11 21.61
N LEU A 52 -13.05 18.38 21.20
CA LEU A 52 -12.28 17.50 22.09
C LEU A 52 -11.00 18.20 22.53
N ALA A 53 -10.65 18.08 23.81
CA ALA A 53 -9.33 18.46 24.32
C ALA A 53 -8.33 17.31 24.13
N PRO A 54 -7.02 17.59 24.01
CA PRO A 54 -6.00 16.55 24.06
C PRO A 54 -6.11 15.74 25.35
N ALA A 55 -5.87 14.42 25.25
CA ALA A 55 -5.69 13.60 26.44
C ALA A 55 -4.45 14.06 27.23
N PRO A 56 -4.40 13.80 28.55
CA PRO A 56 -3.18 14.03 29.33
C PRO A 56 -1.97 13.34 28.70
N ALA A 57 -0.78 13.92 28.89
CA ALA A 57 0.46 13.30 28.47
C ALA A 57 0.66 11.99 29.25
N ASP A 58 0.57 10.87 28.53
CA ASP A 58 0.72 9.53 29.06
C ASP A 58 1.58 8.73 28.09
N ASP A 59 2.74 8.29 28.54
CA ASP A 59 3.74 7.63 27.69
C ASP A 59 3.22 6.31 27.10
N SER A 60 2.33 5.61 27.82
CA SER A 60 1.71 4.38 27.33
C SER A 60 0.74 4.66 26.18
N LEU A 61 -0.08 5.71 26.29
CA LEU A 61 -0.96 6.16 25.21
C LEU A 61 -0.15 6.70 24.02
N GLN A 62 0.95 7.41 24.25
CA GLN A 62 1.84 7.88 23.18
C GLN A 62 2.51 6.70 22.44
N ALA A 63 2.99 5.70 23.17
CA ALA A 63 3.54 4.49 22.57
C ALA A 63 2.45 3.70 21.81
N SER A 64 1.26 3.57 22.38
CA SER A 64 0.13 2.87 21.77
C SER A 64 -0.37 3.56 20.50
N ALA A 65 -0.32 4.90 20.44
CA ALA A 65 -0.70 5.67 19.26
C ALA A 65 0.20 5.40 18.05
N ARG A 66 1.39 4.81 18.25
CA ARG A 66 2.26 4.35 17.16
C ARG A 66 1.78 3.04 16.54
N VAL A 67 0.95 2.26 17.21
CA VAL A 67 0.43 1.00 16.67
C VAL A 67 -0.58 1.31 15.58
N VAL A 68 -0.28 0.90 14.35
CA VAL A 68 -1.14 1.15 13.18
C VAL A 68 -1.86 -0.10 12.70
N ARG A 69 -1.43 -1.27 13.17
CA ARG A 69 -1.99 -2.55 12.79
C ARG A 69 -1.85 -3.59 13.89
N VAL A 70 -2.90 -4.39 14.11
CA VAL A 70 -2.89 -5.54 15.01
C VAL A 70 -3.69 -6.67 14.37
N ASP A 71 -3.05 -7.82 14.21
CA ASP A 71 -3.66 -9.07 13.77
C ASP A 71 -3.53 -10.09 14.90
N ARG A 72 -4.66 -10.49 15.50
CA ARG A 72 -4.66 -11.56 16.50
C ARG A 72 -4.53 -12.90 15.78
N LEU A 73 -3.54 -13.69 16.18
CA LEU A 73 -3.42 -15.06 15.69
C LEU A 73 -4.41 -15.94 16.47
N THR A 74 -5.06 -16.86 15.77
CA THR A 74 -6.09 -17.73 16.36
C THR A 74 -5.53 -18.74 17.38
N TYR A 75 -4.21 -18.91 17.40
CA TYR A 75 -3.50 -19.89 18.21
C TYR A 75 -2.46 -19.20 19.10
N ASP A 76 -2.20 -19.81 20.28
CA ASP A 76 -1.11 -19.44 21.21
C ASP A 76 -1.17 -18.03 21.80
N ASP A 77 -2.36 -17.40 21.81
CA ASP A 77 -2.59 -16.00 22.26
C ASP A 77 -1.60 -14.97 21.69
N ALA A 78 -1.04 -15.30 20.54
CA ALA A 78 -0.05 -14.49 19.86
C ALA A 78 -0.72 -13.36 19.06
N LYS A 79 0.00 -12.25 18.91
CA LYS A 79 -0.41 -11.12 18.07
C LYS A 79 0.70 -10.71 17.13
N LEU A 80 0.37 -10.53 15.86
CA LEU A 80 1.17 -9.70 14.96
C LEU A 80 0.73 -8.26 15.14
N PHE A 81 1.69 -7.35 15.25
CA PHE A 81 1.37 -5.93 15.27
C PHE A 81 2.46 -5.12 14.59
N GLY A 82 2.04 -3.98 14.04
CA GLY A 82 2.90 -3.06 13.33
C GLY A 82 2.88 -1.69 14.00
N THR A 83 4.06 -1.09 14.19
CA THR A 83 4.17 0.30 14.63
C THR A 83 4.67 1.20 13.51
N ALA A 84 4.10 2.40 13.43
CA ALA A 84 4.63 3.49 12.63
C ALA A 84 5.91 4.00 13.30
N GLY A 85 7.02 3.92 12.57
CA GLY A 85 8.30 4.37 13.10
C GLY A 85 9.53 4.02 12.27
N GLY A 86 9.39 3.32 11.15
CA GLY A 86 10.45 3.22 10.15
C GLY A 86 10.61 4.52 9.34
N ASP A 87 11.53 4.54 8.38
CA ASP A 87 11.64 5.62 7.39
C ASP A 87 10.46 5.51 6.39
N PRO A 88 9.48 6.43 6.43
CA PRO A 88 8.32 6.33 5.54
C PRO A 88 8.66 6.36 4.05
N ALA A 89 9.87 6.81 3.67
CA ALA A 89 10.33 6.82 2.29
C ALA A 89 10.88 5.46 1.82
N MET A 90 11.20 4.55 2.74
CA MET A 90 11.71 3.21 2.44
C MET A 90 10.77 2.15 3.04
N ASN A 91 10.93 1.80 4.31
CA ASN A 91 10.06 0.88 5.04
C ASN A 91 9.57 1.60 6.30
N GLY A 92 8.26 1.59 6.54
CA GLY A 92 7.63 2.39 7.61
C GLY A 92 7.02 1.56 8.73
N LEU A 93 6.79 0.26 8.49
CA LEU A 93 6.06 -0.63 9.37
C LEU A 93 7.01 -1.56 10.11
N GLN A 94 7.36 -1.18 11.33
CA GLN A 94 8.07 -2.07 12.24
C GLN A 94 7.12 -3.18 12.67
N THR A 95 7.37 -4.40 12.20
CA THR A 95 6.48 -5.55 12.39
C THR A 95 7.03 -6.49 13.46
N TYR A 96 6.15 -6.90 14.37
CA TYR A 96 6.48 -7.67 15.56
C TYR A 96 5.49 -8.81 15.77
N LEU A 97 5.97 -9.88 16.43
CA LEU A 97 5.17 -10.94 17.02
C LEU A 97 5.24 -10.82 18.54
N ALA A 98 4.10 -10.84 19.22
CA ALA A 98 4.03 -10.73 20.67
C ALA A 98 3.26 -11.90 21.29
N PHE A 99 3.73 -12.32 22.46
CA PHE A 99 3.11 -13.33 23.31
C PHE A 99 2.86 -12.72 24.69
N PHE A 100 1.63 -12.84 25.18
CA PHE A 100 1.30 -12.37 26.52
C PHE A 100 1.89 -13.32 27.55
N VAL A 101 2.45 -12.77 28.63
CA VAL A 101 3.05 -13.56 29.72
C VAL A 101 2.13 -13.51 30.93
N SER A 102 1.94 -12.32 31.50
CA SER A 102 1.02 -12.06 32.61
C SER A 102 0.75 -10.56 32.72
N PRO A 103 -0.24 -10.12 33.52
CA PRO A 103 -0.46 -8.70 33.76
C PRO A 103 0.76 -7.99 34.37
N ASP A 104 1.55 -8.70 35.18
CA ASP A 104 2.71 -8.14 35.89
C ASP A 104 3.98 -8.14 35.03
N GLU A 105 4.16 -9.17 34.19
CA GLU A 105 5.34 -9.32 33.32
C GLU A 105 5.13 -8.74 31.91
N GLY A 106 3.87 -8.56 31.49
CA GLY A 106 3.51 -7.98 30.21
C GLY A 106 3.65 -8.93 29.03
N TRP A 107 4.36 -8.48 27.99
CA TRP A 107 4.48 -9.17 26.69
C TRP A 107 5.93 -9.50 26.38
N THR A 108 6.16 -10.71 25.87
CA THR A 108 7.41 -11.05 25.17
C THR A 108 7.25 -10.70 23.69
N ILE A 109 8.14 -9.86 23.16
CA ILE A 109 8.02 -9.29 21.82
C ILE A 109 9.24 -9.65 20.97
N PHE A 110 8.99 -10.16 19.77
CA PHE A 110 10.00 -10.49 18.76
C PHE A 110 9.82 -9.61 17.54
N ARG A 111 10.88 -8.89 17.12
CA ARG A 111 10.84 -8.10 15.89
C ARG A 111 11.04 -9.01 14.68
N ILE A 112 10.10 -8.96 13.74
CA ILE A 112 10.18 -9.70 12.46
C ILE A 112 10.97 -8.87 11.44
N GLY A 113 10.71 -7.57 11.36
CA GLY A 113 11.38 -6.72 10.41
C GLY A 113 10.77 -5.33 10.29
N ASP A 114 11.29 -4.58 9.32
CA ASP A 114 10.75 -3.30 8.88
C ASP A 114 10.36 -3.45 7.42
N VAL A 115 9.06 -3.34 7.16
CA VAL A 115 8.45 -3.64 5.86
C VAL A 115 7.53 -2.50 5.44
N LEU A 116 7.08 -2.52 4.19
CA LEU A 116 6.00 -1.65 3.73
C LEU A 116 4.65 -2.13 4.28
N ASP A 117 4.40 -3.44 4.15
CA ASP A 117 3.19 -4.10 4.61
C ASP A 117 3.42 -5.62 4.77
N TYR A 118 2.46 -6.33 5.35
CA TYR A 118 2.44 -7.79 5.38
C TYR A 118 1.03 -8.36 5.17
N THR A 119 0.96 -9.58 4.66
CA THR A 119 -0.28 -10.37 4.61
C THR A 119 -0.07 -11.67 5.35
N VAL A 120 -0.99 -12.02 6.24
CA VAL A 120 -1.02 -13.35 6.86
C VAL A 120 -1.58 -14.33 5.83
N LEU A 121 -0.74 -15.26 5.38
CA LEU A 121 -1.13 -16.29 4.40
C LEU A 121 -1.81 -17.46 5.09
N SER A 122 -1.23 -17.91 6.20
CA SER A 122 -1.78 -18.98 7.02
C SER A 122 -1.27 -18.87 8.46
N ALA A 123 -2.05 -19.38 9.42
CA ALA A 123 -1.66 -19.46 10.82
C ALA A 123 -2.07 -20.83 11.39
N SER A 124 -1.20 -21.40 12.20
CA SER A 124 -1.39 -22.70 12.88
C SER A 124 -0.64 -22.66 14.22
N PRO A 125 -0.89 -23.61 15.15
CA PRO A 125 -0.11 -23.67 16.39
C PRO A 125 1.40 -23.68 16.12
N GLY A 126 2.15 -22.79 16.79
CA GLY A 126 3.60 -22.68 16.63
C GLY A 126 4.10 -22.06 15.33
N ARG A 127 3.22 -21.54 14.45
CA ARG A 127 3.64 -21.12 13.10
C ARG A 127 2.68 -20.12 12.43
N VAL A 128 3.24 -19.11 11.78
CA VAL A 128 2.54 -18.23 10.85
C VAL A 128 3.33 -18.07 9.56
N GLU A 129 2.64 -18.13 8.43
CA GLU A 129 3.21 -17.83 7.11
C GLU A 129 2.79 -16.42 6.70
N LEU A 130 3.75 -15.61 6.26
CA LEU A 130 3.55 -14.22 5.89
C LEU A 130 4.04 -13.98 4.48
N ASP A 131 3.33 -13.15 3.72
CA ASP A 131 3.89 -12.44 2.59
C ASP A 131 4.27 -11.03 3.04
N LEU A 132 5.55 -10.69 2.93
CA LEU A 132 6.10 -9.39 3.32
C LEU A 132 6.34 -8.55 2.07
N GLN A 133 5.89 -7.30 2.10
CA GLN A 133 6.22 -6.33 1.07
C GLN A 133 7.39 -5.47 1.55
N ASP A 134 8.55 -5.60 0.92
CA ASP A 134 9.75 -4.81 1.23
C ASP A 134 9.95 -3.72 0.16
N SER A 135 10.45 -2.53 0.54
CA SER A 135 11.07 -1.63 -0.43
C SER A 135 12.39 -2.19 -0.94
N LEU A 136 12.64 -2.00 -2.24
CA LEU A 136 13.86 -2.40 -2.90
C LEU A 136 14.43 -1.20 -3.67
N LEU A 137 15.62 -0.75 -3.25
CA LEU A 137 16.37 0.24 -4.01
C LEU A 137 17.08 -0.44 -5.18
N ASP A 138 16.76 -0.02 -6.40
CA ASP A 138 17.59 -0.30 -7.56
C ASP A 138 18.79 0.65 -7.55
N VAL A 139 19.97 0.11 -7.23
CA VAL A 139 21.21 0.88 -7.12
C VAL A 139 21.69 1.44 -8.46
N ALA A 140 21.26 0.87 -9.59
CA ALA A 140 21.67 1.32 -10.92
C ALA A 140 20.84 2.54 -11.37
N THR A 141 19.56 2.58 -11.03
CA THR A 141 18.64 3.65 -11.45
C THR A 141 18.32 4.66 -10.35
N GLY A 142 18.61 4.33 -9.08
CA GLY A 142 18.20 5.10 -7.91
C GLY A 142 16.69 5.01 -7.62
N THR A 143 15.95 4.15 -8.32
CA THR A 143 14.50 4.01 -8.17
C THR A 143 14.17 3.09 -7.01
N ILE A 144 13.21 3.48 -6.18
CA ILE A 144 12.67 2.62 -5.11
C ILE A 144 11.46 1.88 -5.69
N GLY A 145 11.60 0.57 -5.82
CA GLY A 145 10.51 -0.35 -6.12
C GLY A 145 10.02 -1.07 -4.86
N SER A 146 9.12 -2.02 -5.04
CA SER A 146 8.73 -2.96 -3.98
C SER A 146 8.93 -4.40 -4.45
N ARG A 147 9.12 -5.30 -3.49
CA ARG A 147 9.16 -6.74 -3.73
C ARG A 147 8.36 -7.48 -2.68
N HIS A 148 7.80 -8.62 -3.08
CA HIS A 148 7.16 -9.56 -2.16
C HIS A 148 8.14 -10.65 -1.76
N ARG A 149 8.09 -11.05 -0.49
CA ARG A 149 8.87 -12.16 0.06
C ARG A 149 8.04 -12.92 1.06
N LYS A 150 7.83 -14.20 0.77
CA LYS A 150 7.19 -15.12 1.72
C LYS A 150 8.16 -15.54 2.81
N VAL A 151 7.67 -15.63 4.05
CA VAL A 151 8.40 -16.18 5.19
C VAL A 151 7.51 -17.09 6.02
N ILE A 152 8.16 -18.03 6.69
CA ILE A 152 7.59 -18.84 7.76
C ILE A 152 8.18 -18.32 9.05
N VAL A 153 7.33 -17.86 9.97
CA VAL A 153 7.70 -17.51 11.33
C VAL A 153 7.21 -18.63 12.23
N ALA A 154 8.14 -19.30 12.92
CA ALA A 154 7.84 -20.50 13.71
C ALA A 154 8.42 -20.41 15.12
N TRP A 155 7.75 -21.04 16.07
CA TRP A 155 8.13 -21.10 17.48
C TRP A 155 7.70 -22.42 18.11
N THR A 156 8.32 -22.74 19.25
CA THR A 156 7.85 -23.82 20.12
C THR A 156 7.25 -23.18 21.37
N PRO A 157 5.97 -23.45 21.70
CA PRO A 157 5.35 -22.95 22.93
C PRO A 157 6.19 -23.29 24.16
N GLY A 158 6.23 -22.39 25.14
CA GLY A 158 6.88 -22.65 26.43
C GLY A 158 6.06 -23.61 27.29
N ALA A 159 6.70 -24.12 28.36
CA ALA A 159 6.01 -24.95 29.33
C ALA A 159 4.85 -24.19 30.00
N GLU A 160 3.73 -24.87 30.23
CA GLU A 160 2.58 -24.33 30.98
C GLU A 160 2.04 -22.98 30.46
N GLY A 161 2.13 -22.74 29.15
CA GLY A 161 1.64 -21.49 28.54
C GLY A 161 2.63 -20.32 28.61
N ALA A 162 3.87 -20.56 29.05
CA ALA A 162 4.94 -19.58 28.96
C ALA A 162 5.20 -19.15 27.50
N PRO A 163 5.63 -17.90 27.27
CA PRO A 163 6.03 -17.44 25.94
C PRO A 163 7.15 -18.31 25.37
N PRO A 164 7.26 -18.42 24.04
CA PRO A 164 8.37 -19.16 23.43
C PRO A 164 9.71 -18.49 23.78
N ALA A 165 10.74 -19.31 24.03
CA ALA A 165 12.09 -18.82 24.29
C ALA A 165 12.76 -18.21 23.04
N ALA A 166 12.30 -18.61 21.85
CA ALA A 166 12.79 -18.11 20.58
C ALA A 166 11.75 -18.24 19.48
N VAL A 167 11.89 -17.38 18.46
CA VAL A 167 11.15 -17.42 17.21
C VAL A 167 12.15 -17.51 16.06
N THR A 168 11.90 -18.38 15.09
CA THR A 168 12.69 -18.50 13.87
C THR A 168 11.94 -17.92 12.69
N VAL A 169 12.66 -17.23 11.80
CA VAL A 169 12.12 -16.74 10.52
C VAL A 169 12.87 -17.42 9.39
N THR A 170 12.15 -18.08 8.49
CA THR A 170 12.71 -18.83 7.36
C THR A 170 12.08 -18.36 6.06
N PRO A 171 12.83 -18.14 4.96
CA PRO A 171 12.24 -17.88 3.65
C PRO A 171 11.26 -19.00 3.23
N GLY A 172 10.09 -18.61 2.74
CA GLY A 172 9.09 -19.52 2.15
C GLY A 172 9.16 -19.52 0.61
N ALA A 173 8.61 -20.56 -0.01
CA ALA A 173 8.46 -20.67 -1.47
C ALA A 173 7.03 -20.26 -1.92
#